data_AF-A0A958WN51-F1
#
_entry.id   AF-A0A958WN51-F1
#
_cell.length_a   1.000
_cell.length_b   1.000
_cell.length_c   1.000
_cell.angle_alpha   90.00
_cell.angle_beta   90.00
_cell.angle_gamma   90.00
#
_symmetry.space_group_name_H-M   'P 1'
#
loop_
_entity.id
_entity.type
_entity.pdbx_description
1 polymer ?
#
loop_
_entity_poly.entity_id
_entity_poly.type
_entity_poly.pdbx_seq_one_letter_code
_entity_poly.pdbx_strand_id
1 'polypeptide(L)'
;RVKNWGRLKITQVLQQKDISAYCIKQGLKEIDEEEYLDTISKLARKKAAELQLRFSNTYQLKDKVSRFLISRGFEPELVWEILKTLS
;
A
#
# COMPACT_ATOMS: atom_id res chain seq x y z
N ARG A 1 7.05 -10.07 -8.20
CA ARG A 1 5.70 -10.09 -7.56
C ARG A 1 4.73 -9.31 -8.45
N VAL A 2 3.68 -9.95 -9.00
CA VAL A 2 3.01 -9.48 -10.24
C VAL A 2 1.95 -8.38 -10.04
N LYS A 3 1.43 -8.12 -8.83
CA LYS A 3 0.29 -7.19 -8.63
C LYS A 3 0.43 -6.10 -7.56
N ASN A 4 1.52 -6.06 -6.78
CA ASN A 4 1.79 -5.08 -5.71
C ASN A 4 0.53 -4.71 -4.88
N TRP A 5 -0.15 -5.74 -4.38
CA TRP A 5 -1.32 -5.60 -3.51
C TRP A 5 -0.88 -5.48 -2.06
N GLY A 6 -1.60 -4.66 -1.29
CA GLY A 6 -1.41 -4.64 0.15
C GLY A 6 -2.09 -5.84 0.83
N ARG A 7 -1.73 -6.08 2.09
CA ARG A 7 -2.21 -7.24 2.86
C ARG A 7 -3.73 -7.31 2.96
N LEU A 8 -4.42 -6.17 2.99
CA LEU A 8 -5.89 -6.14 3.02
C LEU A 8 -6.48 -6.68 1.72
N LYS A 9 -5.94 -6.28 0.56
CA LYS A 9 -6.42 -6.78 -0.74
C LYS A 9 -6.09 -8.26 -0.92
N ILE A 10 -4.90 -8.68 -0.50
CA ILE A 10 -4.50 -10.10 -0.51
C ILE A 10 -5.49 -10.90 0.34
N THR A 11 -5.76 -10.47 1.56
CA THR A 11 -6.71 -11.12 2.48
C THR A 11 -8.09 -11.23 1.85
N GLN A 12 -8.64 -10.12 1.33
CA GLN A 12 -9.96 -10.12 0.70
C GLN A 12 -10.05 -11.08 -0.48
N VAL A 13 -9.04 -11.10 -1.36
CA VAL A 13 -9.04 -11.99 -2.53
C VAL A 13 -8.91 -13.45 -2.13
N LEU A 14 -8.12 -13.76 -1.10
CA LEU A 14 -7.99 -15.13 -0.61
C LEU A 14 -9.27 -15.59 0.12
N GLN A 15 -9.91 -14.70 0.87
CA GLN A 15 -11.23 -14.97 1.49
C GLN A 15 -12.31 -15.24 0.45
N GLN A 16 -12.33 -14.47 -0.64
CA GLN A 16 -13.24 -14.71 -1.78
C GLN A 16 -13.00 -16.05 -2.50
N LYS A 17 -11.86 -16.70 -2.25
CA LYS A 17 -11.51 -18.03 -2.76
C LYS A 17 -11.76 -19.14 -1.72
N ASP A 18 -12.54 -18.85 -0.68
CA ASP A 18 -12.85 -19.77 0.41
C ASP A 18 -11.61 -20.32 1.15
N ILE A 19 -10.51 -19.57 1.13
CA ILE A 19 -9.30 -19.93 1.87
C ILE A 19 -9.52 -19.55 3.34
N SER A 20 -9.27 -20.50 4.24
CA SER A 20 -9.44 -20.27 5.68
C SER A 20 -8.58 -19.10 6.18
N ALA A 21 -9.12 -18.33 7.13
CA ALA A 21 -8.39 -17.23 7.75
C ALA A 21 -7.05 -17.66 8.36
N TYR A 22 -6.96 -18.91 8.82
CA TYR A 22 -5.72 -19.51 9.31
C TYR A 22 -4.65 -19.60 8.22
N CYS A 23 -4.97 -20.18 7.05
CA CYS A 23 -4.05 -20.29 5.93
C CYS A 23 -3.59 -18.92 5.42
N ILE A 24 -4.51 -17.95 5.35
CA ILE A 24 -4.20 -16.58 4.96
C ILE A 24 -3.19 -15.96 5.93
N LYS A 25 -3.44 -16.08 7.23
CA LYS A 25 -2.54 -15.53 8.26
C LYS A 25 -1.14 -16.14 8.17
N GLN A 26 -1.01 -17.44 7.88
CA GLN A 26 0.31 -18.06 7.70
C GLN A 26 1.00 -17.54 6.44
N GLY A 27 0.31 -17.47 5.30
CA GLY A 27 0.90 -16.95 4.06
C GLY A 27 1.30 -15.48 4.14
N LEU A 28 0.58 -14.66 4.92
CA LEU A 28 0.94 -13.26 5.15
C LEU A 28 2.22 -13.08 5.97
N LYS A 29 2.61 -14.06 6.80
CA LYS A 29 3.87 -14.00 7.57
C LYS A 29 5.11 -14.25 6.72
N GLU A 30 4.96 -14.90 5.57
CA GLU A 30 6.05 -15.10 4.61
C GLU A 30 6.39 -13.80 3.86
N ILE A 31 5.55 -12.76 3.99
CA ILE A 31 5.83 -11.45 3.44
C ILE A 31 6.87 -10.77 4.33
N ASP A 32 8.08 -10.64 3.80
CA ASP A 32 9.12 -9.82 4.39
C ASP A 32 8.63 -8.38 4.62
N GLU A 33 8.74 -7.91 5.86
CA GLU A 33 8.20 -6.62 6.26
C GLU A 33 8.99 -5.45 5.65
N GLU A 34 10.31 -5.57 5.55
CA GLU A 34 11.16 -4.54 4.95
C GLU A 34 10.85 -4.38 3.45
N GLU A 35 10.75 -5.50 2.72
CA GLU A 35 10.39 -5.50 1.30
C GLU A 35 8.96 -4.96 1.07
N TYR A 36 8.05 -5.22 2.02
CA TYR A 36 6.68 -4.69 1.97
C TYR A 36 6.67 -3.17 2.13
N LEU A 37 7.37 -2.64 3.15
CA LEU A 37 7.50 -1.21 3.40
C LEU A 37 8.20 -0.50 2.23
N ASP A 38 9.28 -1.09 1.71
CA ASP A 38 10.00 -0.57 0.55
C ASP A 38 9.09 -0.50 -0.69
N THR A 39 8.27 -1.53 -0.93
CA THR A 39 7.30 -1.54 -2.02
C THR A 39 6.30 -0.39 -1.89
N ILE A 40 5.76 -0.15 -0.69
CA ILE A 40 4.82 0.96 -0.45
C ILE A 40 5.51 2.30 -0.67
N SER A 41 6.72 2.48 -0.12
CA SER A 41 7.53 3.69 -0.28
C SER A 41 7.82 3.99 -1.75
N LYS A 42 8.24 2.98 -2.52
CA LYS A 42 8.48 3.10 -3.97
C LYS A 42 7.23 3.53 -4.73
N LEU A 43 6.08 2.93 -4.43
CA LEU A 43 4.80 3.30 -5.04
C LEU A 43 4.34 4.69 -4.65
N ALA A 44 4.51 5.06 -3.37
CA ALA A 44 4.18 6.37 -2.85
C ALA A 44 5.01 7.46 -3.54
N ARG A 45 6.35 7.29 -3.61
CA ARG A 45 7.27 8.20 -4.29
C ARG A 45 6.95 8.34 -5.77
N LYS A 46 6.72 7.23 -6.47
CA LYS A 46 6.36 7.25 -7.89
C LYS A 46 5.08 8.03 -8.13
N LYS A 47 4.03 7.80 -7.32
CA LYS A 47 2.75 8.50 -7.46
C LYS A 47 2.86 9.97 -7.06
N ALA A 48 3.63 10.27 -6.02
CA ALA A 48 3.92 11.64 -5.59
C ALA A 48 4.61 12.42 -6.72
N ALA A 49 5.68 11.90 -7.30
CA ALA A 49 6.40 12.54 -8.41
C ALA A 49 5.49 12.79 -9.62
N GLU A 50 4.64 11.82 -9.99
CA GLU A 50 3.65 11.97 -11.06
C GLU A 50 2.66 13.11 -10.78
N LEU A 51 2.22 13.26 -9.53
CA LEU A 51 1.25 14.27 -9.12
C LEU A 51 1.89 15.64 -8.89
N GLN A 52 3.16 15.73 -8.50
CA GLN A 52 3.90 16.98 -8.35
C GLN A 52 3.96 17.77 -9.67
N LEU A 53 3.93 17.08 -10.82
CA LEU A 53 3.86 17.70 -12.14
C LEU A 53 2.51 18.39 -12.42
N ARG A 54 1.46 18.05 -11.67
CA ARG A 54 0.09 18.52 -11.88
C ARG A 54 -0.46 19.38 -10.74
N PHE A 55 0.09 19.22 -9.54
CA PHE A 55 -0.40 19.86 -8.32
C PHE A 55 0.77 20.39 -7.50
N SER A 56 0.73 21.69 -7.17
CA SER A 56 1.71 22.35 -6.30
C SER A 56 1.36 22.24 -4.81
N ASN A 57 0.13 21.85 -4.46
CA ASN A 57 -0.28 21.71 -3.07
C ASN A 57 0.09 20.32 -2.49
N THR A 58 1.05 20.31 -1.57
CA THR A 58 1.56 19.10 -0.89
C THR A 58 0.49 18.33 -0.13
N TYR A 59 -0.50 19.00 0.48
CA TYR A 59 -1.57 18.33 1.22
C TYR A 59 -2.50 17.55 0.28
N GLN A 60 -2.94 18.19 -0.81
CA GLN A 60 -3.78 17.53 -1.82
C GLN A 60 -3.03 16.36 -2.48
N LEU A 61 -1.72 16.50 -2.65
CA LEU A 61 -0.88 15.44 -3.16
C LEU A 61 -0.84 14.24 -2.21
N LYS A 62 -0.56 14.47 -0.92
CA LYS A 62 -0.54 13.40 0.09
C LYS A 62 -1.89 12.67 0.19
N ASP A 63 -3.02 13.40 0.15
CA ASP A 63 -4.36 12.80 0.13
C ASP A 63 -4.60 11.93 -1.13
N LYS A 64 -4.18 12.39 -2.31
CA LYS A 64 -4.31 11.60 -3.54
C LYS A 64 -3.43 10.35 -3.53
N VAL A 65 -2.19 10.46 -3.02
CA VAL A 65 -1.28 9.32 -2.91
C VAL A 65 -1.81 8.31 -1.88
N SER A 66 -2.32 8.77 -0.74
CA SER A 66 -2.87 7.89 0.29
C SER A 66 -4.08 7.12 -0.24
N ARG A 67 -5.04 7.79 -0.87
CA ARG A 67 -6.20 7.15 -1.52
C ARG A 67 -5.78 6.09 -2.55
N PHE A 68 -4.76 6.39 -3.35
CA PHE A 68 -4.22 5.45 -4.34
C PHE A 68 -3.68 4.17 -3.69
N LEU A 69 -2.88 4.29 -2.63
CA LEU A 69 -2.31 3.13 -1.93
C LEU A 69 -3.39 2.35 -1.18
N ILE A 70 -4.29 3.03 -0.47
CA ILE A 70 -5.41 2.40 0.23
C ILE A 70 -6.32 1.64 -0.75
N SER A 71 -6.56 2.17 -1.96
CA SER A 71 -7.34 1.47 -2.99
C SER A 71 -6.69 0.18 -3.49
N ARG A 72 -5.36 0.06 -3.36
CA ARG A 72 -4.61 -1.18 -3.61
C ARG A 72 -4.61 -2.16 -2.42
N GLY A 73 -5.27 -1.78 -1.33
CA GLY A 73 -5.42 -2.54 -0.09
C GLY A 73 -4.19 -2.53 0.80
N PHE A 74 -3.37 -1.49 0.72
CA PHE A 74 -2.40 -1.19 1.77
C PHE A 74 -3.11 -0.62 3.00
N GLU A 75 -2.57 -0.92 4.18
CA GLU A 75 -3.10 -0.50 5.48
C GLU A 75 -3.03 1.03 5.60
N PRO A 76 -4.15 1.71 5.92
CA PRO A 76 -4.17 3.19 5.99
C PRO A 76 -3.16 3.77 6.95
N GLU A 77 -2.98 3.16 8.12
CA GLU A 77 -2.04 3.60 9.15
C GLU A 77 -0.61 3.63 8.60
N LEU A 78 -0.18 2.52 8.00
CA LEU A 78 1.14 2.35 7.39
C LEU A 78 1.37 3.32 6.23
N VAL A 79 0.36 3.54 5.40
CA VAL A 79 0.41 4.51 4.30
C VAL A 79 0.66 5.93 4.83
N TRP A 80 -0.04 6.34 5.89
CA TRP A 80 0.14 7.67 6.47
C TRP A 80 1.50 7.83 7.16
N GLU A 81 2.02 6.79 7.80
CA GLU A 81 3.38 6.80 8.36
C GLU A 81 4.43 7.01 7.27
N ILE A 82 4.36 6.25 6.18
CA ILE A 82 5.29 6.39 5.05
C ILE A 82 5.19 7.80 4.43
N LEU A 83 3.98 8.34 4.29
CA LEU A 83 3.77 9.70 3.76
C LEU A 83 4.26 10.81 4.70
N LYS A 84 4.35 10.58 6.01
CA LYS A 84 4.99 11.50 6.96
C LYS A 84 6.51 11.49 6.77
N THR A 85 7.12 10.32 6.61
CA THR A 85 8.58 10.17 6.38
C THR A 85 9.03 10.71 5.01
N LEU A 86 8.10 10.81 4.05
CA LEU A 86 8.35 11.41 2.73
C LEU A 86 8.34 12.95 2.72
N SER A 87 8.01 13.59 3.85
CA SER A 87 7.82 15.03 3.94
C SER A 87 9.10 15.84 4.05
#